data_AF-A0A535LU32-F1
#
_entry.id   AF-A0A535LU32-F1
#
_cell.length_a   1.000
_cell.length_b   1.000
_cell.length_c   1.000
_cell.angle_alpha   90.00
_cell.angle_beta   90.00
_cell.angle_gamma   90.00
#
_symmetry.space_group_name_H-M   'P 1'
#
loop_
_entity.id
_entity.type
_entity.pdbx_description
1 polymer ?
#
loop_
_entity_poly.entity_id
_entity_poly.type
_entity_poly.pdbx_seq_one_letter_code
_entity_poly.pdbx_strand_id
1 'polypeptide(L)' 'MLLEHRGKTPHIHPSAYIAPTATICGDVSIGENSRVLFGAILVAEGGSVEIGANCIIMERHFEDKPLDS' A
#
# COMPACT_ATOMS: atom_id res chain seq x y z
N MET A 1 -8.77 0.47 -1.54
CA MET A 1 -9.50 0.27 -0.28
C MET A 1 -8.66 0.78 0.88
N LEU A 2 -9.23 1.65 1.72
CA LEU A 2 -8.61 2.14 2.95
C LEU A 2 -9.37 1.54 4.14
N LEU A 3 -8.65 0.91 5.05
CA LEU A 3 -9.23 0.12 6.13
C LEU A 3 -8.70 0.55 7.48
N GLU A 4 -9.61 0.80 8.42
CA GLU A 4 -9.25 0.97 9.82
C GLU A 4 -8.90 -0.40 10.44
N HIS A 5 -7.84 -0.42 11.25
CA HIS A 5 -7.48 -1.58 12.07
C HIS A 5 -6.96 -1.12 13.43
N ARG A 6 -7.50 -1.70 14.52
CA ARG A 6 -7.13 -1.37 15.92
C ARG A 6 -7.19 0.13 16.25
N GLY A 7 -8.20 0.85 15.75
CA GLY A 7 -8.35 2.29 15.98
C GLY A 7 -7.39 3.17 15.18
N LYS A 8 -6.70 2.60 14.18
CA LYS A 8 -5.76 3.30 13.31
C LYS A 8 -6.23 3.26 11.87
N THR A 9 -6.25 4.42 11.23
CA THR A 9 -6.58 4.59 9.82
C THR A 9 -5.35 4.98 9.02
N PRO A 10 -5.23 4.56 7.75
CA PRO A 10 -4.13 5.00 6.90
C PRO A 10 -4.05 6.52 6.78
N HIS A 11 -2.84 7.05 6.86
CA HIS A 11 -2.53 8.46 6.65
C HIS A 11 -1.85 8.63 5.28
N ILE A 12 -2.54 9.28 4.35
CA ILE A 12 -2.06 9.44 2.97
C ILE A 12 -1.84 10.93 2.69
N HIS A 13 -0.63 11.28 2.26
CA HIS A 13 -0.36 12.64 1.82
C HIS A 13 -1.25 13.01 0.62
N PRO A 14 -1.82 14.22 0.55
CA PRO A 14 -2.73 14.61 -0.54
C PRO A 14 -2.15 14.52 -1.95
N SER A 15 -0.82 14.60 -2.11
CA SER A 15 -0.15 14.44 -3.41
C SER A 15 0.17 12.98 -3.78
N ALA A 16 -0.03 12.03 -2.86
CA ALA A 16 0.19 10.63 -3.16
C ALA A 16 -0.93 10.05 -4.02
N TYR A 17 -0.56 9.17 -4.95
CA TYR A 17 -1.51 8.45 -5.79
C TYR A 17 -1.74 7.05 -5.24
N ILE A 18 -3.01 6.71 -4.97
CA ILE A 18 -3.42 5.36 -4.57
C ILE A 18 -4.29 4.77 -5.67
N ALA A 19 -3.83 3.68 -6.28
CA ALA A 19 -4.62 2.98 -7.28
C ALA A 19 -5.93 2.45 -6.67
N PRO A 20 -7.06 2.46 -7.40
CA PRO A 20 -8.36 2.04 -6.87
C PRO A 20 -8.39 0.64 -6.24
N THR A 21 -7.58 -0.29 -6.76
CA THR A 21 -7.50 -1.69 -6.31
C THR A 21 -6.42 -1.94 -5.25
N ALA A 22 -5.63 -0.94 -4.88
CA ALA A 22 -4.68 -1.08 -3.79
C ALA A 22 -5.41 -1.20 -2.45
N THR A 23 -4.86 -1.97 -1.50
CA THR A 23 -5.41 -2.10 -0.14
C THR A 23 -4.41 -1.57 0.87
N ILE A 24 -4.85 -0.67 1.74
CA ILE A 24 -4.04 -0.06 2.79
C ILE A 24 -4.80 -0.16 4.11
N CYS A 25 -4.20 -0.76 5.13
CA CYS A 25 -4.88 -1.15 6.36
C CYS A 25 -4.06 -0.85 7.61
N GLY A 26 -4.68 -0.20 8.60
CA GLY A 26 -4.07 0.07 9.90
C GLY A 26 -3.16 1.31 9.93
N ASP A 27 -2.16 1.29 10.82
CA ASP A 27 -1.19 2.37 11.04
C ASP A 27 -0.15 2.46 9.90
N VAL A 28 -0.62 2.84 8.71
CA VAL A 28 0.19 3.01 7.50
C VAL A 28 0.25 4.49 7.14
N SER A 29 1.46 5.03 6.99
CA SER A 29 1.70 6.40 6.54
C SER A 29 2.36 6.42 5.16
N ILE A 30 1.83 7.24 4.24
CA ILE A 30 2.35 7.41 2.88
C ILE A 30 2.76 8.85 2.65
N GLY A 31 4.05 9.05 2.38
CA GLY A 31 4.68 10.33 2.15
C GLY A 31 4.34 10.98 0.80
N GLU A 32 4.81 12.21 0.65
CA GLU A 32 4.58 13.08 -0.51
C GLU A 32 4.99 12.43 -1.83
N ASN A 33 4.20 12.64 -2.90
CA ASN A 33 4.48 12.24 -4.28
C ASN A 33 4.72 10.73 -4.48
N SER A 34 4.38 9.91 -3.48
CA SER A 34 4.47 8.47 -3.56
C SER A 34 3.30 7.88 -4.34
N ARG A 35 3.52 6.71 -4.93
CA ARG A 35 2.52 6.03 -5.76
C ARG A 35 2.36 4.58 -5.31
N VAL A 36 1.14 4.20 -4.94
CA VAL A 36 0.77 2.81 -4.65
C VAL A 36 -0.03 2.29 -5.83
N LEU A 37 0.54 1.34 -6.56
CA LEU A 37 -0.01 0.84 -7.81
C LEU A 37 -0.99 -0.31 -7.59
N PHE A 38 -1.57 -0.79 -8.69
CA PHE A 38 -2.74 -1.68 -8.68
C PHE A 38 -2.49 -2.98 -7.92
N GLY A 39 -3.42 -3.35 -7.06
CA GLY A 39 -3.36 -4.60 -6.30
C GLY A 39 -2.26 -4.68 -5.23
N ALA A 40 -1.50 -3.60 -5.00
CA ALA A 40 -0.56 -3.53 -3.89
C ALA A 40 -1.29 -3.62 -2.54
N ILE A 41 -0.68 -4.27 -1.56
CA ILE A 41 -1.26 -4.52 -0.23
C ILE A 41 -0.27 -4.04 0.84
N LEU A 42 -0.69 -3.07 1.65
CA LEU A 42 0.06 -2.54 2.79
C LEU A 42 -0.77 -2.76 4.07
N VAL A 43 -0.25 -3.54 5.01
CA VAL A 43 -0.95 -3.91 6.24
C VAL A 43 -0.04 -3.69 7.44
N ALA A 44 -0.51 -2.88 8.38
CA ALA A 44 0.11 -2.65 9.67
C ALA A 44 -0.62 -3.47 10.75
N GLU A 45 -0.01 -4.57 11.21
CA GLU A 45 -0.55 -5.41 12.28
C GLU A 45 0.29 -5.28 13.56
N GLY A 46 -0.11 -4.35 14.45
CA GLY A 46 0.53 -4.14 15.75
C GLY A 46 1.78 -3.25 15.75
N GLY A 47 2.41 -3.01 14.61
CA GLY A 47 3.44 -1.98 14.38
C GLY A 47 3.03 -1.02 13.26
N SER A 48 3.79 0.06 13.07
CA SER A 48 3.56 1.03 11.98
C SER A 48 4.30 0.66 10.69
N VAL A 49 3.74 1.09 9.56
CA VAL A 49 4.40 1.04 8.23
C VAL A 49 4.55 2.46 7.71
N GLU A 50 5.78 2.87 7.44
CA GLU A 50 6.08 4.20 6.91
C GLU A 50 6.69 4.12 5.51
N ILE A 51 5.99 4.72 4.54
CA ILE A 51 6.52 4.97 3.20
C ILE A 51 6.94 6.43 3.13
N GLY A 52 8.21 6.66 2.80
CA GLY A 52 8.78 7.99 2.61
C GLY A 52 8.21 8.74 1.40
N ALA A 53 8.77 9.92 1.13
CA ALA A 53 8.42 10.70 -0.05
C ALA A 53 9.03 10.09 -1.32
N ASN A 54 8.36 10.27 -2.46
CA ASN A 54 8.81 9.87 -3.80
C ASN A 54 9.05 8.36 -3.96
N CYS A 55 8.33 7.51 -3.22
CA CYS A 55 8.40 6.06 -3.34
C CYS A 55 7.38 5.53 -4.35
N ILE A 56 7.70 4.43 -5.03
CA ILE A 56 6.76 3.71 -5.89
C ILE A 56 6.62 2.29 -5.37
N ILE A 57 5.39 1.93 -4.99
CA ILE A 57 5.02 0.56 -4.61
C ILE A 57 4.37 -0.04 -5.84
N MET A 58 5.09 -0.97 -6.47
CA MET A 58 4.69 -1.57 -7.74
C MET A 58 3.42 -2.43 -7.60
N GLU A 59 2.75 -2.64 -8.73
CA GLU A 59 1.59 -3.50 -8.81
C GLU A 59 1.91 -4.94 -8.39
N ARG A 60 0.90 -5.62 -7.87
CA ARG A 60 0.99 -7.07 -7.69
C ARG A 60 0.95 -7.73 -9.06
N HIS A 61 2.10 -8.18 -9.55
CA HIS A 61 2.17 -9.04 -10.72
C HIS A 61 1.82 -10.49 -10.33
N PHE A 62 0.99 -11.14 -11.15
CA PHE A 62 0.67 -12.55 -11.00
C PHE A 62 1.09 -13.24 -12.30
N GLU A 63 2.11 -14.08 -12.23
CA GLU A 63 2.43 -15.02 -13.31
C GLU A 63 1.86 -16.38 -12.93
N ASP A 64 0.98 -16.89 -13.79
CA ASP A 64 0.50 -18.26 -13.72
C ASP A 64 1.54 -19.17 -14.43
N LYS A 65 2.78 -19.16 -13.93
CA LYS A 65 3.84 -19.99 -14.47
C LYS A 65 3.87 -21.31 -13.70
N PRO A 66 3.75 -22.47 -14.37
CA PRO A 66 3.92 -23.75 -13.70
C PRO A 66 5.32 -23.82 -13.07
N LEU A 67 5.39 -24.38 -11.86
CA LEU A 67 6.58 -24.41 -10.99
C LEU A 67 7.74 -25.28 -11.53
N ASP A 68 7.71 -25.71 -12.79
CA ASP A 68 8.62 -26.70 -13.36
C ASP A 68 9.00 -26.49 -14.84
N SER A 69 9.42 -25.27 -15.23
CA SER A 69 10.12 -25.06 -16.53
C SER A 69 11.63 -25.01 -16.36
#